data_AF-A0A847V3F7-F1
#
_entry.id   AF-A0A847V3F7-F1
#
_cell.length_a   1.000
_cell.length_b   1.000
_cell.length_c   1.000
_cell.angle_alpha   90.00
_cell.angle_beta   90.00
_cell.angle_gamma   90.00
#
_symmetry.space_group_name_H-M   'P 1'
#
loop_
_entity.id
_entity.type
_entity.pdbx_description
1 polymer ?
#
loop_
_entity_poly.entity_id
_entity_poly.type
_entity_poly.pdbx_seq_one_letter_code
_entity_poly.pdbx_strand_id
1 'polypeptide(L)'
;MIQKDFKIPSALALLFILIGVGMAQGAATLKVCECHACGCQYLSIQEAIDIASPGDVILVRSGTFHGNVNVSKPIVLRGEMWHGDDLPLINADGNGSCITVTADEAVVESMRVTNSGNLPGDAGIRVVSDNATIRNNLASGNGGSGIVLEGARSCTVRANIISNNTIGILLSNSVDNLIINNRLYNNTEMDAFDDGENRWNDGTRGNHYGSFNCTDHNNDTICDVIANAVFAIPGGRAVDDLPLVV
;
A
#
# COMPACT_ATOMS: atom_id res chain seq x y z
N MET A 1 -45.96 32.57 57.96
CA MET A 1 -46.61 31.83 56.87
C MET A 1 -47.04 32.85 55.84
N ILE A 2 -46.32 32.96 54.72
CA ILE A 2 -46.73 33.43 53.37
C ILE A 2 -45.45 33.43 52.51
N GLN A 3 -45.62 33.07 51.25
CA GLN A 3 -44.65 32.45 50.36
C GLN A 3 -43.62 33.39 49.72
N LYS A 4 -42.59 32.72 49.19
CA LYS A 4 -41.53 33.18 48.27
C LYS A 4 -42.07 33.98 47.08
N ASP A 5 -41.27 34.94 46.63
CA ASP A 5 -41.11 35.20 45.20
C ASP A 5 -39.63 35.40 44.84
N PHE A 6 -39.26 34.71 43.78
CA PHE A 6 -37.91 34.44 43.30
C PHE A 6 -37.63 35.40 42.14
N LYS A 7 -36.54 36.18 42.21
CA LYS A 7 -35.99 36.86 41.02
C LYS A 7 -34.47 36.77 41.03
N ILE A 8 -33.94 35.85 40.22
CA ILE A 8 -32.51 35.79 39.87
C ILE A 8 -32.30 36.73 38.67
N PRO A 9 -31.43 37.76 38.74
CA PRO A 9 -31.08 38.55 37.57
C PRO A 9 -30.05 37.79 36.71
N SER A 10 -30.52 37.40 35.52
CA SER A 10 -29.82 37.21 34.24
C SER A 10 -28.30 36.99 34.28
N ALA A 11 -27.90 35.73 34.09
CA ALA A 11 -26.54 35.36 33.70
C ALA A 11 -26.20 35.94 32.33
N LEU A 12 -25.14 36.75 32.27
CA LEU A 12 -24.54 37.23 31.03
C LEU A 12 -23.68 36.09 30.46
N ALA A 13 -24.27 35.26 29.61
CA ALA A 13 -23.53 34.25 28.85
C ALA A 13 -22.71 34.95 27.75
N LEU A 14 -21.42 35.16 28.00
CA LEU A 14 -20.47 35.58 26.95
C LEU A 14 -20.22 34.37 26.05
N LEU A 15 -20.94 34.30 24.93
CA LEU A 15 -20.72 33.31 23.89
C LEU A 15 -19.48 33.74 23.08
N PHE A 16 -18.31 33.20 23.39
CA PHE A 16 -17.16 33.27 22.51
C PHE A 16 -17.42 32.38 21.30
N ILE A 17 -17.86 32.98 20.19
CA ILE A 17 -17.83 32.33 18.88
C ILE A 17 -16.36 32.31 18.44
N LEU A 18 -15.67 31.20 18.75
CA LEU A 18 -14.42 30.85 18.09
C LEU A 18 -14.76 30.54 16.63
N ILE A 19 -14.61 31.54 15.76
CA ILE A 19 -14.51 31.31 14.32
C ILE A 19 -13.17 30.60 14.13
N GLY A 20 -13.18 29.27 14.21
CA GLY A 20 -12.10 28.43 13.73
C GLY A 20 -12.03 28.64 12.23
N VAL A 21 -11.22 29.60 11.79
CA VAL A 21 -10.79 29.70 10.41
C VAL A 21 -9.90 28.49 10.21
N GLY A 22 -10.48 27.39 9.74
CA GLY A 22 -9.75 26.22 9.27
C GLY A 22 -8.92 26.67 8.08
N MET A 23 -7.70 27.15 8.36
CA MET A 23 -6.70 27.22 7.32
C MET A 23 -6.54 25.79 6.82
N ALA A 24 -6.78 25.58 5.53
CA ALA A 24 -6.39 24.34 4.87
C ALA A 24 -4.87 24.24 5.03
N GLN A 25 -4.43 23.55 6.08
CA GLN A 25 -3.04 23.23 6.28
C GLN A 25 -2.69 22.30 5.12
N GLY A 26 -1.79 22.74 4.24
CA GLY A 26 -1.23 21.85 3.24
C GLY A 26 -0.65 20.63 3.93
N ALA A 27 -0.77 19.46 3.29
CA ALA A 27 -0.24 18.20 3.78
C ALA A 27 1.19 18.38 4.32
N ALA A 28 1.41 18.07 5.59
CA ALA A 28 2.72 18.14 6.20
C ALA A 28 3.59 16.97 5.70
N THR A 29 4.91 17.14 5.76
CA THR A 29 5.85 16.05 5.49
C THR A 29 6.63 15.74 6.75
N LEU A 30 6.43 14.54 7.29
CA LEU A 30 7.12 14.00 8.46
C LEU A 30 8.24 13.09 7.95
N LYS A 31 9.49 13.41 8.32
CA LYS A 31 10.68 12.70 7.80
C LYS A 31 11.20 11.66 8.79
N VAL A 32 11.43 10.45 8.30
CA VAL A 32 11.94 9.29 9.06
C VAL A 32 13.30 8.85 8.52
N CYS A 33 14.28 8.65 9.42
CA CYS A 33 15.63 8.17 9.10
C CYS A 33 16.10 7.17 10.16
N GLU A 34 17.16 6.41 9.89
CA GLU A 34 17.85 5.60 10.92
C GLU A 34 18.71 6.42 11.89
N CYS A 35 19.02 7.68 11.58
CA CYS A 35 19.94 8.49 12.36
C CYS A 35 19.40 9.90 12.66
N HIS A 36 19.66 10.41 13.87
CA HIS A 36 19.32 11.79 14.21
C HIS A 36 20.17 12.80 13.42
N ALA A 37 21.41 12.43 13.09
CA ALA A 37 22.33 13.31 12.36
C ALA A 37 21.91 13.56 10.90
N CYS A 38 20.97 12.78 10.35
CA CYS A 38 20.50 12.91 8.98
C CYS A 38 19.32 13.89 8.80
N GLY A 39 18.95 14.62 9.85
CA GLY A 39 17.98 15.73 9.77
C GLY A 39 16.51 15.31 9.67
N CYS A 40 16.20 14.07 10.07
CA CYS A 40 14.83 13.59 10.21
C CYS A 40 14.23 13.93 11.58
N GLN A 41 12.90 14.02 11.62
CA GLN A 41 12.13 14.31 12.84
C GLN A 41 11.90 13.04 13.68
N TYR A 42 11.82 11.88 13.01
CA TYR A 42 11.47 10.61 13.61
C TYR A 42 12.50 9.55 13.26
N LEU A 43 12.67 8.58 14.17
CA LEU A 43 13.43 7.35 13.92
C LEU A 43 12.54 6.13 13.68
N SER A 44 11.26 6.21 14.07
CA SER A 44 10.26 5.15 13.88
C SER A 44 9.24 5.58 12.83
N ILE A 45 9.00 4.69 11.87
CA ILE A 45 7.93 4.89 10.87
C ILE A 45 6.57 4.92 11.56
N GLN A 46 6.33 4.02 12.51
CA GLN A 46 5.05 3.95 13.22
C GLN A 46 4.79 5.21 14.05
N GLU A 47 5.80 5.74 14.73
CA GLU A 47 5.67 6.99 15.49
C GLU A 47 5.26 8.16 14.59
N ALA A 48 5.87 8.26 13.41
CA ALA A 48 5.51 9.29 12.44
C ALA A 48 4.06 9.14 11.95
N ILE A 49 3.60 7.91 11.69
CA ILE A 49 2.19 7.62 11.34
C ILE A 49 1.25 7.99 12.48
N ASP A 50 1.61 7.66 13.72
CA ASP A 50 0.79 7.90 14.91
C ASP A 50 0.58 9.39 15.18
N ILE A 51 1.54 10.25 14.80
CA ILE A 51 1.44 11.71 14.92
C ILE A 51 0.81 12.37 13.69
N ALA A 52 0.93 11.79 12.51
CA ALA A 52 0.44 12.39 11.26
C ALA A 52 -1.08 12.67 11.27
N SER A 53 -1.47 13.69 10.52
CA SER A 53 -2.85 13.98 10.18
C SER A 53 -3.23 13.33 8.84
N PRO A 54 -4.52 13.05 8.60
CA PRO A 54 -5.04 12.71 7.28
C PRO A 54 -4.50 13.64 6.18
N GLY A 55 -4.02 13.05 5.08
CA GLY A 55 -3.43 13.75 3.95
C GLY A 55 -1.92 14.00 4.05
N ASP A 56 -1.30 13.81 5.21
CA ASP A 56 0.15 14.01 5.39
C ASP A 56 0.98 12.99 4.59
N VAL A 57 2.26 13.34 4.42
CA VAL A 57 3.28 12.46 3.83
C VAL A 57 4.27 12.02 4.90
N ILE A 58 4.41 10.71 5.09
CA ILE A 58 5.52 10.11 5.82
C ILE A 58 6.62 9.80 4.82
N LEU A 59 7.68 10.61 4.82
CA LEU A 59 8.83 10.45 3.93
C LEU A 59 9.93 9.67 4.63
N VAL A 60 10.10 8.41 4.25
CA VAL A 60 11.08 7.48 4.82
C VAL A 60 12.33 7.48 3.94
N ARG A 61 13.47 7.84 4.50
CA ARG A 61 14.76 7.80 3.79
C ARG A 61 15.39 6.42 3.86
N SER A 62 16.34 6.18 2.95
CA SER A 62 17.22 5.01 2.95
C SER A 62 17.63 4.55 4.35
N GLY A 63 17.55 3.24 4.56
CA GLY A 63 17.75 2.57 5.84
C GLY A 63 16.99 1.25 5.92
N THR A 64 17.29 0.44 6.92
CA THR A 64 16.61 -0.79 7.30
C THR A 64 15.82 -0.59 8.60
N PHE A 65 14.50 -0.69 8.49
CA PHE A 65 13.56 -0.57 9.58
C PHE A 65 13.04 -1.96 9.93
N HIS A 66 13.31 -2.41 11.16
CA HIS A 66 12.87 -3.71 11.64
C HIS A 66 11.47 -3.63 12.26
N GLY A 67 10.69 -4.68 12.06
CA GLY A 67 9.34 -4.84 12.60
C GLY A 67 8.23 -4.58 11.58
N ASN A 68 7.02 -4.40 12.10
CA ASN A 68 5.80 -4.26 11.30
C ASN A 68 5.27 -2.82 11.37
N VAL A 69 4.78 -2.31 10.24
CA VAL A 69 4.20 -0.96 10.12
C VAL A 69 2.71 -1.07 9.82
N ASN A 70 1.88 -0.36 10.58
CA ASN A 70 0.45 -0.24 10.32
C ASN A 70 0.11 1.17 9.80
N VAL A 71 -0.24 1.26 8.52
CA VAL A 71 -0.74 2.49 7.90
C VAL A 71 -2.23 2.63 8.24
N SER A 72 -2.48 3.26 9.38
CA SER A 72 -3.79 3.37 10.03
C SER A 72 -4.52 4.69 9.77
N LYS A 73 -3.96 5.54 8.91
CA LYS A 73 -4.52 6.84 8.51
C LYS A 73 -4.42 7.02 6.99
N PRO A 74 -5.30 7.85 6.37
CA PRO A 74 -5.25 8.16 4.95
C PRO A 74 -4.06 9.08 4.66
N ILE A 75 -2.86 8.52 4.66
CA ILE A 75 -1.58 9.23 4.46
C ILE A 75 -0.82 8.64 3.27
N VAL A 76 0.22 9.33 2.84
CA VAL A 76 1.19 8.80 1.87
C VAL A 76 2.43 8.32 2.63
N LEU A 77 2.66 7.01 2.67
CA LEU A 77 3.92 6.41 3.10
C LEU A 77 4.84 6.29 1.88
N ARG A 78 5.87 7.12 1.81
CA ARG A 78 6.77 7.23 0.65
C ARG A 78 8.21 6.99 1.03
N GLY A 79 8.88 6.09 0.31
CA GLY A 79 10.33 5.95 0.37
C GLY A 79 11.07 6.97 -0.50
N GLU A 80 12.24 7.40 -0.03
CA GLU A 80 13.17 8.31 -0.69
C GLU A 80 14.58 7.70 -0.66
N MET A 81 15.18 7.49 -1.83
CA MET A 81 16.61 7.20 -1.92
C MET A 81 17.40 8.40 -1.37
N TRP A 82 18.40 8.14 -0.54
CA TRP A 82 19.19 9.16 0.12
C TRP A 82 20.68 8.85 -0.05
N HIS A 83 21.48 9.86 -0.42
CA HIS A 83 22.93 9.73 -0.64
C HIS A 83 23.40 8.63 -1.63
N GLY A 84 22.55 8.22 -2.56
CA GLY A 84 22.89 7.17 -3.53
C GLY A 84 22.67 5.75 -3.02
N ASP A 85 22.10 5.61 -1.82
CA ASP A 85 21.66 4.33 -1.27
C ASP A 85 20.32 3.88 -1.87
N ASP A 86 19.96 2.62 -1.60
CA ASP A 86 18.69 2.03 -2.01
C ASP A 86 17.47 2.69 -1.32
N LEU A 87 16.28 2.40 -1.84
CA LEU A 87 15.01 2.73 -1.16
C LEU A 87 14.96 2.13 0.26
N PRO A 88 14.23 2.75 1.21
CA PRO A 88 14.08 2.21 2.56
C PRO A 88 13.54 0.77 2.55
N LEU A 89 14.14 -0.07 3.38
CA LEU A 89 13.76 -1.46 3.59
C LEU A 89 13.00 -1.59 4.91
N ILE A 90 11.81 -2.17 4.86
CA ILE A 90 11.14 -2.72 6.04
C ILE A 90 11.36 -4.22 6.08
N ASN A 91 11.90 -4.72 7.18
CA ASN A 91 12.16 -6.14 7.43
C ASN A 91 11.28 -6.62 8.59
N ALA A 92 10.37 -7.55 8.30
CA ALA A 92 9.43 -8.08 9.29
C ALA A 92 10.01 -9.19 10.19
N ASP A 93 11.31 -9.50 10.07
CA ASP A 93 12.03 -10.46 10.93
C ASP A 93 11.40 -11.86 10.99
N GLY A 94 10.74 -12.28 9.90
CA GLY A 94 10.07 -13.57 9.78
C GLY A 94 8.73 -13.65 10.51
N ASN A 95 8.14 -12.51 10.90
CA ASN A 95 6.90 -12.47 11.67
C ASN A 95 5.91 -11.41 11.16
N GLY A 96 4.70 -11.83 10.80
CA GLY A 96 3.65 -10.94 10.34
C GLY A 96 3.96 -10.30 8.97
N SER A 97 3.21 -9.26 8.63
CA SER A 97 3.41 -8.49 7.39
C SER A 97 4.34 -7.28 7.61
N CYS A 98 5.16 -6.91 6.61
CA CYS A 98 6.04 -5.73 6.76
C CYS A 98 5.21 -4.45 6.88
N ILE A 99 4.26 -4.26 5.95
CA ILE A 99 3.30 -3.16 5.96
C ILE A 99 1.89 -3.74 5.97
N THR A 100 1.05 -3.29 6.89
CA THR A 100 -0.41 -3.51 6.85
C THR A 100 -1.11 -2.18 6.61
N VAL A 101 -1.94 -2.10 5.58
CA VAL A 101 -2.71 -0.91 5.22
C VAL A 101 -4.15 -1.10 5.70
N THR A 102 -4.49 -0.41 6.78
CA THR A 102 -5.81 -0.51 7.45
C THR A 102 -6.69 0.72 7.24
N ALA A 103 -6.15 1.81 6.70
CA ALA A 103 -6.93 2.99 6.37
C ALA A 103 -7.21 3.10 4.88
N ASP A 104 -8.44 3.46 4.56
CA ASP A 104 -8.86 3.78 3.21
C ASP A 104 -8.05 4.97 2.65
N GLU A 105 -7.95 5.05 1.32
CA GLU A 105 -7.28 6.14 0.59
C GLU A 105 -5.77 6.29 0.90
N ALA A 106 -5.19 5.39 1.69
CA ALA A 106 -3.77 5.39 1.98
C ALA A 106 -2.93 5.03 0.74
N VAL A 107 -1.74 5.62 0.66
CA VAL A 107 -0.79 5.34 -0.43
C VAL A 107 0.48 4.78 0.17
N VAL A 108 0.95 3.64 -0.37
CA VAL A 108 2.27 3.08 -0.07
C VAL A 108 3.09 3.09 -1.34
N GLU A 109 4.20 3.82 -1.33
CA GLU A 109 5.04 3.96 -2.51
C GLU A 109 6.55 3.96 -2.26
N SER A 110 7.29 3.44 -3.23
CA SER A 110 8.76 3.49 -3.24
C SER A 110 9.40 2.84 -2.01
N MET A 111 8.80 1.77 -1.48
CA MET A 111 9.33 1.01 -0.33
C MET A 111 9.91 -0.34 -0.78
N ARG A 112 10.90 -0.84 -0.06
CA ARG A 112 11.31 -2.25 -0.10
C ARG A 112 10.73 -2.98 1.11
N VAL A 113 10.18 -4.17 0.91
CA VAL A 113 9.63 -5.01 1.99
C VAL A 113 10.13 -6.45 1.86
N THR A 114 10.59 -7.04 2.97
CA THR A 114 11.18 -8.39 2.98
C THR A 114 10.92 -9.14 4.28
N ASN A 115 11.08 -10.47 4.21
CA ASN A 115 11.14 -11.35 5.37
C ASN A 115 9.88 -11.25 6.24
N SER A 116 8.70 -11.21 5.60
CA SER A 116 7.42 -11.47 6.28
C SER A 116 7.42 -12.84 6.95
N GLY A 117 6.45 -13.06 7.84
CA GLY A 117 6.06 -14.40 8.25
C GLY A 117 5.51 -15.24 7.09
N ASN A 118 5.13 -16.48 7.41
CA ASN A 118 4.66 -17.48 6.47
C ASN A 118 3.26 -18.03 6.81
N LEU A 119 2.52 -17.35 7.70
CA LEU A 119 1.15 -17.71 8.01
C LEU A 119 0.19 -17.19 6.93
N PRO A 120 -1.02 -17.77 6.79
CA PRO A 120 -2.03 -17.24 5.88
C PRO A 120 -2.28 -15.75 6.12
N GLY A 121 -2.15 -14.94 5.07
CA GLY A 121 -2.29 -13.48 5.12
C GLY A 121 -1.00 -12.71 5.40
N ASP A 122 0.10 -13.36 5.82
CA ASP A 122 1.39 -12.69 5.94
C ASP A 122 1.92 -12.26 4.57
N ALA A 123 2.40 -11.02 4.49
CA ALA A 123 2.86 -10.45 3.24
C ALA A 123 3.96 -9.41 3.39
N GLY A 124 4.62 -9.09 2.27
CA GLY A 124 5.38 -7.84 2.18
C GLY A 124 4.47 -6.63 2.43
N ILE A 125 3.36 -6.55 1.70
CA ILE A 125 2.32 -5.52 1.89
C ILE A 125 0.95 -6.19 1.97
N ARG A 126 0.25 -6.05 3.08
CA ARG A 126 -1.13 -6.52 3.26
C ARG A 126 -2.10 -5.34 3.26
N VAL A 127 -3.15 -5.39 2.45
CA VAL A 127 -4.17 -4.35 2.33
C VAL A 127 -5.51 -4.92 2.79
N VAL A 128 -6.10 -4.29 3.81
CA VAL A 128 -7.40 -4.64 4.40
C VAL A 128 -8.31 -3.40 4.46
N SER A 129 -8.19 -2.55 3.43
CA SER A 129 -8.83 -1.24 3.30
C SER A 129 -9.23 -0.99 1.85
N ASP A 130 -10.09 0.01 1.64
CA ASP A 130 -10.62 0.38 0.34
C ASP A 130 -9.90 1.61 -0.25
N ASN A 131 -9.95 1.78 -1.56
CA ASN A 131 -9.39 2.92 -2.28
C ASN A 131 -7.88 3.16 -2.05
N ALA A 132 -7.14 2.16 -1.55
CA ALA A 132 -5.71 2.27 -1.32
C ALA A 132 -4.92 2.24 -2.64
N THR A 133 -3.77 2.90 -2.67
CA THR A 133 -2.84 2.84 -3.80
C THR A 133 -1.49 2.27 -3.39
N ILE A 134 -1.13 1.11 -3.95
CA ILE A 134 0.15 0.44 -3.71
C ILE A 134 0.98 0.51 -4.98
N ARG A 135 2.06 1.30 -4.99
CA ARG A 135 2.81 1.55 -6.23
C ARG A 135 4.31 1.72 -6.09
N ASN A 136 5.05 1.34 -7.12
CA ASN A 136 6.51 1.51 -7.18
C ASN A 136 7.26 0.84 -6.01
N ASN A 137 6.69 -0.20 -5.40
CA ASN A 137 7.33 -0.92 -4.30
C ASN A 137 8.10 -2.14 -4.82
N LEU A 138 9.09 -2.57 -4.04
CA LEU A 138 9.78 -3.84 -4.22
C LEU A 138 9.38 -4.79 -3.07
N ALA A 139 8.53 -5.76 -3.36
CA ALA A 139 8.14 -6.80 -2.42
C ALA A 139 8.88 -8.10 -2.76
N SER A 140 9.94 -8.40 -1.99
CA SER A 140 10.80 -9.54 -2.30
C SER A 140 11.30 -10.28 -1.08
N GLY A 141 11.38 -11.61 -1.16
CA GLY A 141 11.92 -12.45 -0.09
C GLY A 141 10.97 -12.61 1.09
N ASN A 142 9.66 -12.57 0.85
CA ASN A 142 8.64 -12.72 1.89
C ASN A 142 8.24 -14.20 2.02
N GLY A 143 8.13 -14.70 3.26
CA GLY A 143 7.73 -16.08 3.54
C GLY A 143 6.28 -16.38 3.15
N GLY A 144 5.45 -15.34 3.09
CA GLY A 144 4.09 -15.37 2.58
C GLY A 144 4.00 -14.77 1.18
N SER A 145 2.99 -13.94 0.95
CA SER A 145 2.81 -13.30 -0.36
C SER A 145 3.65 -12.02 -0.48
N GLY A 146 3.93 -11.58 -1.71
CA GLY A 146 4.52 -10.25 -1.92
C GLY A 146 3.53 -9.14 -1.54
N ILE A 147 2.33 -9.18 -2.13
CA ILE A 147 1.23 -8.25 -1.84
C ILE A 147 -0.06 -9.05 -1.66
N VAL A 148 -0.84 -8.73 -0.61
CA VAL A 148 -2.17 -9.30 -0.36
C VAL A 148 -3.21 -8.20 -0.33
N LEU A 149 -4.32 -8.39 -1.03
CA LEU A 149 -5.56 -7.65 -0.82
C LEU A 149 -6.58 -8.61 -0.21
N GLU A 150 -7.12 -8.25 0.95
CA GLU A 150 -8.06 -9.09 1.69
C GLU A 150 -9.30 -8.28 2.07
N GLY A 151 -10.43 -8.62 1.45
CA GLY A 151 -11.68 -7.87 1.59
C GLY A 151 -11.63 -6.45 1.00
N ALA A 152 -10.61 -6.11 0.21
CA ALA A 152 -10.35 -4.75 -0.26
C ALA A 152 -11.12 -4.41 -1.53
N ARG A 153 -11.49 -3.14 -1.69
CA ARG A 153 -12.26 -2.64 -2.84
C ARG A 153 -11.69 -1.40 -3.45
N SER A 154 -11.81 -1.27 -4.78
CA SER A 154 -11.44 -0.05 -5.51
C SER A 154 -9.98 0.38 -5.30
N CYS A 155 -9.10 -0.55 -4.92
CA CYS A 155 -7.68 -0.30 -4.74
C CYS A 155 -6.95 -0.36 -6.09
N THR A 156 -5.81 0.33 -6.17
CA THR A 156 -4.89 0.26 -7.31
C THR A 156 -3.55 -0.30 -6.89
N VAL A 157 -3.14 -1.42 -7.48
CA VAL A 157 -1.82 -2.02 -7.30
C VAL A 157 -1.05 -1.90 -8.61
N ARG A 158 -0.03 -1.04 -8.65
CA ARG A 158 0.65 -0.75 -9.93
C ARG A 158 2.14 -0.54 -9.85
N ALA A 159 2.86 -0.91 -10.92
CA ALA A 159 4.29 -0.64 -11.06
C ALA A 159 5.13 -1.19 -9.89
N ASN A 160 4.67 -2.27 -9.24
CA ASN A 160 5.45 -2.95 -8.21
C ASN A 160 6.30 -4.06 -8.83
N ILE A 161 7.45 -4.31 -8.22
CA ILE A 161 8.31 -5.46 -8.50
C ILE A 161 8.06 -6.47 -7.38
N ILE A 162 7.54 -7.65 -7.73
CA ILE A 162 7.16 -8.69 -6.78
C ILE A 162 7.89 -9.98 -7.11
N SER A 163 8.85 -10.37 -6.28
CA SER A 163 9.70 -11.52 -6.59
C SER A 163 10.17 -12.33 -5.41
N ASN A 164 10.47 -13.62 -5.60
CA ASN A 164 11.01 -14.48 -4.53
C ASN A 164 10.10 -14.51 -3.29
N ASN A 165 8.79 -14.54 -3.50
CA ASN A 165 7.79 -14.74 -2.44
C ASN A 165 7.11 -16.09 -2.65
N THR A 166 6.32 -16.56 -1.68
CA THR A 166 5.52 -17.78 -1.87
C THR A 166 4.48 -17.58 -2.97
N ILE A 167 3.68 -16.51 -2.86
CA ILE A 167 2.76 -16.04 -3.91
C ILE A 167 3.12 -14.59 -4.26
N GLY A 168 3.05 -14.19 -5.52
CA GLY A 168 3.31 -12.81 -5.90
C GLY A 168 2.24 -11.84 -5.38
N ILE A 169 1.10 -11.80 -6.06
CA ILE A 169 -0.09 -11.03 -5.64
C ILE A 169 -1.23 -11.99 -5.32
N LEU A 170 -1.85 -11.85 -4.15
CA LEU A 170 -3.03 -12.62 -3.75
C LEU A 170 -4.21 -11.67 -3.46
N LEU A 171 -5.32 -11.86 -4.15
CA LEU A 171 -6.60 -11.22 -3.84
C LEU A 171 -7.54 -12.27 -3.25
N SER A 172 -8.01 -12.00 -2.03
CA SER A 172 -8.98 -12.83 -1.29
C SER A 172 -10.20 -11.99 -0.97
N ASN A 173 -11.38 -12.44 -1.41
CA ASN A 173 -12.67 -11.78 -1.21
C ASN A 173 -12.65 -10.28 -1.56
N SER A 174 -11.85 -9.89 -2.55
CA SER A 174 -11.60 -8.50 -2.93
C SER A 174 -12.21 -8.24 -4.32
N VAL A 175 -12.77 -7.06 -4.53
CA VAL A 175 -13.52 -6.73 -5.76
C VAL A 175 -13.23 -5.31 -6.26
N ASP A 176 -13.44 -5.06 -7.54
CA ASP A 176 -13.27 -3.75 -8.18
C ASP A 176 -11.86 -3.17 -8.06
N ASN A 177 -10.84 -4.01 -7.85
CA ASN A 177 -9.45 -3.56 -7.79
C ASN A 177 -8.81 -3.53 -9.18
N LEU A 178 -7.83 -2.64 -9.38
CA LEU A 178 -7.06 -2.52 -10.61
C LEU A 178 -5.59 -2.91 -10.37
N ILE A 179 -5.16 -3.99 -11.02
CA ILE A 179 -3.82 -4.57 -10.89
C ILE A 179 -3.10 -4.44 -12.23
N ILE A 180 -2.15 -3.50 -12.35
CA ILE A 180 -1.54 -3.15 -13.65
C ILE A 180 -0.04 -2.83 -13.58
N ASN A 181 0.70 -3.12 -14.65
CA ASN A 181 2.13 -2.84 -14.78
C ASN A 181 2.98 -3.40 -13.63
N ASN A 182 2.53 -4.46 -12.95
CA ASN A 182 3.34 -5.13 -11.96
C ASN A 182 4.25 -6.16 -12.64
N ARG A 183 5.45 -6.36 -12.10
CA ARG A 183 6.39 -7.37 -12.57
C ARG A 183 6.52 -8.46 -11.53
N LEU A 184 5.87 -9.59 -11.79
CA LEU A 184 5.85 -10.76 -10.92
C LEU A 184 6.82 -11.80 -11.47
N TYR A 185 7.77 -12.29 -10.68
CA TYR A 185 8.69 -13.36 -11.13
C TYR A 185 9.33 -14.10 -9.96
N ASN A 186 9.75 -15.35 -10.19
CA ASN A 186 10.39 -16.20 -9.18
C ASN A 186 9.55 -16.36 -7.89
N ASN A 187 8.22 -16.29 -7.98
CA ASN A 187 7.36 -16.64 -6.86
C ASN A 187 7.16 -18.16 -6.84
N THR A 188 7.27 -18.80 -5.68
CA THR A 188 7.50 -20.26 -5.63
C THR A 188 6.25 -21.11 -5.85
N GLU A 189 5.06 -20.60 -5.50
CA GLU A 189 3.79 -21.29 -5.75
C GLU A 189 3.09 -20.75 -7.00
N MET A 190 2.90 -19.43 -7.07
CA MET A 190 2.31 -18.77 -8.24
C MET A 190 2.61 -17.27 -8.26
N ASP A 191 2.57 -16.66 -9.44
CA ASP A 191 2.71 -15.22 -9.57
C ASP A 191 1.47 -14.48 -9.06
N ALA A 192 0.27 -14.98 -9.36
CA ALA A 192 -0.99 -14.32 -9.02
C ALA A 192 -2.08 -15.30 -8.61
N PHE A 193 -2.96 -14.87 -7.71
CA PHE A 193 -4.21 -15.53 -7.34
C PHE A 193 -5.32 -14.49 -7.12
N ASP A 194 -6.53 -14.80 -7.58
CA ASP A 194 -7.71 -13.93 -7.46
C ASP A 194 -8.99 -14.77 -7.43
N ASP A 195 -9.69 -14.75 -6.28
CA ASP A 195 -11.00 -15.39 -6.11
C ASP A 195 -12.19 -14.44 -6.28
N GLY A 196 -11.92 -13.18 -6.63
CA GLY A 196 -12.92 -12.11 -6.77
C GLY A 196 -13.12 -11.62 -8.21
N GLU A 197 -13.77 -10.47 -8.31
CA GLU A 197 -14.01 -9.76 -9.57
C GLU A 197 -13.10 -8.52 -9.62
N ASN A 198 -11.90 -8.68 -10.17
CA ASN A 198 -10.92 -7.60 -10.29
C ASN A 198 -10.41 -7.47 -11.74
N ARG A 199 -9.78 -6.34 -12.02
CA ARG A 199 -9.23 -6.02 -13.35
C ARG A 199 -7.71 -6.14 -13.32
N TRP A 200 -7.18 -7.02 -14.16
CA TRP A 200 -5.74 -7.23 -14.30
C TRP A 200 -5.11 -6.48 -15.49
N ASN A 201 -5.89 -5.62 -16.15
CA ASN A 201 -5.40 -4.64 -17.12
C ASN A 201 -6.32 -3.41 -17.15
N ASP A 202 -5.83 -2.34 -17.78
CA ASP A 202 -6.57 -1.10 -17.97
C ASP A 202 -7.21 -0.96 -19.37
N GLY A 203 -7.22 -2.03 -20.17
CA GLY A 203 -7.61 -2.02 -21.58
C GLY A 203 -6.49 -1.56 -22.53
N THR A 204 -5.33 -1.18 -22.01
CA THR A 204 -4.13 -0.87 -22.81
C THR A 204 -2.93 -1.72 -22.42
N ARG A 205 -2.78 -2.07 -21.14
CA ARG A 205 -1.66 -2.86 -20.60
C ARG A 205 -2.08 -3.63 -19.35
N GLY A 206 -1.50 -4.82 -19.18
CA GLY A 206 -1.64 -5.68 -18.01
C GLY A 206 -0.38 -5.76 -17.16
N ASN A 207 0.02 -6.96 -16.76
CA ASN A 207 1.16 -7.25 -15.88
C ASN A 207 2.12 -8.24 -16.53
N HIS A 208 3.36 -8.28 -16.03
CA HIS A 208 4.33 -9.30 -16.41
C HIS A 208 4.33 -10.45 -15.40
N TYR A 209 4.28 -11.69 -15.90
CA TYR A 209 4.30 -12.92 -15.11
C TYR A 209 5.49 -13.78 -15.51
N GLY A 210 6.44 -14.01 -14.61
CA GLY A 210 7.64 -14.79 -14.89
C GLY A 210 7.34 -16.28 -15.14
N SER A 211 6.19 -16.78 -14.67
CA SER A 211 5.66 -18.11 -14.99
C SER A 211 5.02 -18.21 -16.38
N PHE A 212 4.78 -17.08 -17.06
CA PHE A 212 4.17 -17.03 -18.38
C PHE A 212 5.23 -16.89 -19.46
N ASN A 213 5.49 -17.96 -20.21
CA ASN A 213 6.41 -17.90 -21.33
C ASN A 213 5.76 -17.16 -22.51
N CYS A 214 6.34 -16.02 -22.85
CA CYS A 214 5.71 -14.97 -23.62
C CYS A 214 6.74 -14.35 -24.57
N THR A 215 6.36 -14.08 -25.82
CA THR A 215 7.22 -13.43 -26.82
C THR A 215 6.51 -12.23 -27.41
N ASP A 216 7.24 -11.13 -27.53
CA ASP A 216 6.80 -9.89 -28.18
C ASP A 216 7.20 -9.95 -29.68
N HIS A 217 6.22 -10.05 -30.58
CA HIS A 217 6.49 -10.11 -32.02
C HIS A 217 6.45 -8.74 -32.69
N ASN A 218 5.69 -7.81 -32.12
CA ASN A 218 5.44 -6.48 -32.68
C ASN A 218 6.26 -5.36 -31.99
N ASN A 219 7.00 -5.69 -30.93
CA ASN A 219 7.83 -4.83 -30.08
C ASN A 219 7.06 -3.74 -29.31
N ASP A 220 5.81 -3.97 -28.94
CA ASP A 220 4.99 -3.04 -28.15
C ASP A 220 5.00 -3.34 -26.63
N THR A 221 5.82 -4.31 -26.19
CA THR A 221 5.97 -4.85 -24.82
C THR A 221 4.81 -5.70 -24.31
N ILE A 222 3.81 -5.99 -25.14
CA ILE A 222 2.69 -6.88 -24.84
C ILE A 222 2.98 -8.28 -25.42
N CYS A 223 2.50 -9.33 -24.75
CA CYS A 223 2.69 -10.70 -25.17
C CYS A 223 1.88 -11.04 -26.44
N ASP A 224 2.55 -11.62 -27.44
CA ASP A 224 1.99 -11.87 -28.78
C ASP A 224 1.86 -13.35 -29.17
N VAL A 225 2.10 -14.32 -28.26
CA VAL A 225 2.50 -15.69 -28.67
C VAL A 225 1.58 -16.36 -29.72
N ILE A 226 0.27 -16.10 -29.74
CA ILE A 226 -0.53 -15.83 -30.96
C ILE A 226 -1.87 -15.23 -30.51
N ALA A 227 -2.46 -14.32 -31.31
CA ALA A 227 -3.70 -13.56 -31.07
C ALA A 227 -4.53 -13.98 -29.84
N ASN A 228 -4.65 -13.08 -28.86
CA ASN A 228 -5.29 -13.26 -27.55
C ASN A 228 -4.44 -14.09 -26.56
N ALA A 229 -3.19 -13.67 -26.31
CA ALA A 229 -2.44 -14.21 -25.18
C ALA A 229 -3.11 -13.81 -23.87
N VAL A 230 -3.94 -14.70 -23.33
CA VAL A 230 -4.67 -14.49 -22.08
C VAL A 230 -3.96 -15.24 -20.96
N PHE A 231 -3.48 -14.52 -19.95
CA PHE A 231 -3.03 -15.10 -18.71
C PHE A 231 -4.22 -15.29 -17.77
N ALA A 232 -4.62 -16.54 -17.54
CA ALA A 232 -5.66 -16.84 -16.58
C ALA A 232 -5.14 -16.69 -15.15
N ILE A 233 -5.85 -15.94 -14.30
CA ILE A 233 -5.52 -15.80 -12.89
C ILE A 233 -6.22 -16.92 -12.11
N PRO A 234 -5.49 -17.83 -11.44
CA PRO A 234 -6.10 -18.88 -10.61
C PRO A 234 -6.99 -18.31 -9.51
N GLY A 235 -8.05 -19.03 -9.13
CA GLY A 235 -8.95 -18.69 -8.02
C GLY A 235 -10.37 -18.31 -8.45
N GLY A 236 -10.53 -17.80 -9.68
CA GLY A 236 -11.81 -17.31 -10.18
C GLY A 236 -11.88 -17.28 -11.70
N ARG A 237 -12.55 -16.25 -12.24
CA ARG A 237 -12.68 -16.02 -13.69
C ARG A 237 -11.81 -14.85 -14.18
N ALA A 238 -11.00 -14.28 -13.30
CA ALA A 238 -10.12 -13.17 -13.62
C ALA A 238 -9.06 -13.59 -14.64
N VAL A 239 -8.79 -12.69 -15.58
CA VAL A 239 -7.78 -12.87 -16.62
C VAL A 239 -7.07 -11.56 -16.86
N ASP A 240 -5.81 -11.67 -17.29
CA ASP A 240 -5.09 -10.59 -17.95
C ASP A 240 -4.96 -10.94 -19.43
N ASP A 241 -5.70 -10.24 -20.29
CA ASP A 241 -5.64 -10.39 -21.76
C ASP A 241 -4.68 -9.41 -22.43
N LEU A 242 -3.92 -8.64 -21.64
CA LEU A 242 -2.85 -7.75 -22.11
C LEU A 242 -1.53 -7.95 -21.32
N PRO A 243 -1.07 -9.21 -21.09
CA PRO A 243 0.11 -9.46 -20.28
C PRO A 243 1.38 -8.92 -20.95
N LEU A 244 2.33 -8.46 -20.13
CA LEU A 244 3.56 -7.80 -20.56
C LEU A 244 4.74 -8.77 -20.63
N VAL A 245 5.72 -8.45 -21.49
CA VAL A 245 6.90 -9.30 -21.76
C VAL A 245 8.06 -9.04 -20.80
N VAL A 246 8.21 -7.81 -20.25
CA VAL A 246 9.15 -7.44 -19.17
C VAL A 246 8.75 -6.15 -18.45
#